data_AF-A0A927P8F1-F1
#
_entry.id   AF-A0A927P8F1-F1
#
_cell.length_a   1.000
_cell.length_b   1.000
_cell.length_c   1.000
_cell.angle_alpha   90.00
_cell.angle_beta   90.00
_cell.angle_gamma   90.00
#
_symmetry.space_group_name_H-M   'P 1'
#
loop_
_entity.id
_entity.type
_entity.pdbx_description
1 polymer ?
#
loop_
_entity_poly.entity_id
_entity_poly.type
_entity_poly.pdbx_seq_one_letter_code
_entity_poly.pdbx_strand_id
1 'polypeptide(L)'
;MGTGKSQSAIAYMNAHPNDRFIYISPFQSEANRIATNCPELDFVEPLDRKPQYQYTKTGHTRHLLLEGRNIASTHQCFKFYTPDMLEMITKQGYTLIIDENVTTIDSFVYHPDDLEIAVRGGLLREDGDTYTVTDVEYAGVALAQMMRLFKSRNLFKHKVKGGREAVWFWSLPVDLLTAFKDVFILTYMFEGQDLHQHLTMNGLHYQKIGVRRTQEGGWEFAESDFYIPEYVGTLSQHIHICDHSKLNSIGDDESSLSMNWFKTRPDQVDKLANNISNYFRNLMSDFESDVRLWSTYKNEIAKLRQKGFYRSHLPFNHRASNEYRNRRVLVYAVNVYYNVETKRFLKHHGAEVNEDQYALSTMLQWIWRSAIRDGEDIYIYIPSSRMRRLLTEWIKDVEKQYKEYAERNIRKEER
;
A
#
# COMPACT_ATOMS: atom_id res chain seq x y z
N MET A 1 -5.76 -12.82 -1.55
CA MET A 1 -6.19 -11.45 -1.94
C MET A 1 -7.51 -11.51 -2.70
N GLY A 2 -8.27 -10.41 -2.78
CA GLY A 2 -9.57 -10.42 -3.49
C GLY A 2 -10.74 -11.10 -2.75
N THR A 3 -10.62 -11.31 -1.44
CA THR A 3 -11.51 -12.16 -0.63
C THR A 3 -12.43 -11.36 0.29
N GLY A 4 -13.50 -10.74 -0.24
CA GLY A 4 -14.62 -10.21 0.56
C GLY A 4 -14.35 -9.17 1.67
N LYS A 5 -13.10 -8.71 1.87
CA LYS A 5 -12.72 -7.83 3.00
C LYS A 5 -13.50 -6.51 3.02
N SER A 6 -13.50 -5.80 1.89
CA SER A 6 -14.27 -4.55 1.79
C SER A 6 -15.77 -4.81 1.92
N GLN A 7 -16.29 -5.93 1.40
CA GLN A 7 -17.70 -6.31 1.57
C GLN A 7 -18.04 -6.62 3.04
N SER A 8 -17.15 -7.28 3.76
CA SER A 8 -17.31 -7.56 5.19
C SER A 8 -17.28 -6.27 6.01
N ALA A 9 -16.43 -5.32 5.63
CA ALA A 9 -16.40 -3.99 6.24
C ALA A 9 -17.71 -3.21 6.00
N ILE A 10 -18.24 -3.25 4.77
CA ILE A 10 -19.55 -2.66 4.43
C ILE A 10 -20.67 -3.32 5.26
N ALA A 11 -20.71 -4.65 5.33
CA ALA A 11 -21.70 -5.37 6.11
C ALA A 11 -21.60 -5.02 7.61
N TYR A 12 -20.39 -4.97 8.16
CA TYR A 12 -20.14 -4.54 9.53
C TYR A 12 -20.66 -3.12 9.78
N MET A 13 -20.31 -2.15 8.93
CA MET A 13 -20.76 -0.77 9.07
C MET A 13 -22.30 -0.67 9.00
N ASN A 14 -22.94 -1.31 8.02
CA ASN A 14 -24.41 -1.30 7.90
C ASN A 14 -25.12 -1.97 9.07
N ALA A 15 -24.50 -2.96 9.73
CA ALA A 15 -25.04 -3.58 10.94
C ALA A 15 -24.90 -2.71 12.20
N HIS A 16 -24.11 -1.63 12.14
CA HIS A 16 -23.86 -0.72 13.26
C HIS A 16 -24.23 0.74 12.90
N PRO A 17 -25.50 1.02 12.55
CA PRO A 17 -25.93 2.33 12.05
C PRO A 17 -25.77 3.49 13.05
N ASN A 18 -25.65 3.18 14.34
CA ASN A 18 -25.47 4.16 15.41
C ASN A 18 -24.00 4.47 15.72
N ASP A 19 -23.07 3.69 15.17
CA ASP A 19 -21.64 3.91 15.36
C ASP A 19 -21.11 4.95 14.38
N ARG A 20 -19.97 5.55 14.73
CA ARG A 20 -19.28 6.54 13.90
C ARG A 20 -18.06 5.92 13.25
N PHE A 21 -17.89 6.16 11.96
CA PHE A 21 -16.88 5.54 11.12
C PHE A 21 -16.03 6.57 10.38
N ILE A 22 -14.73 6.29 10.35
CA ILE A 22 -13.82 6.88 9.38
C ILE A 22 -13.29 5.75 8.49
N TYR A 23 -13.62 5.80 7.20
CA TYR A 23 -13.13 4.86 6.21
C TYR A 23 -12.04 5.51 5.37
N ILE A 24 -10.84 4.93 5.36
CA ILE A 24 -9.70 5.44 4.63
C ILE A 24 -9.27 4.43 3.57
N SER A 25 -9.07 4.88 2.33
CA SER A 25 -8.62 4.04 1.21
C SER A 25 -7.50 4.70 0.40
N PRO A 26 -6.79 3.98 -0.48
CA PRO A 26 -5.78 4.58 -1.34
C PRO A 26 -6.35 5.60 -2.33
N PHE A 27 -7.57 5.40 -2.84
CA PHE A 27 -8.19 6.24 -3.87
C PHE A 27 -9.58 6.76 -3.50
N GLN A 28 -9.88 7.96 -3.98
CA GLN A 28 -11.17 8.62 -3.77
C GLN A 28 -12.35 7.81 -4.32
N SER A 29 -12.18 7.10 -5.45
CA SER A 29 -13.22 6.24 -6.02
C SER A 29 -13.63 5.10 -5.08
N GLU A 30 -12.70 4.55 -4.32
CA GLU A 30 -12.98 3.50 -3.33
C GLU A 30 -13.69 4.07 -2.10
N ALA A 31 -13.29 5.25 -1.63
CA ALA A 31 -14.00 5.99 -0.59
C ALA A 31 -15.46 6.29 -1.00
N ASN A 32 -15.68 6.74 -2.24
CA ASN A 32 -17.03 7.02 -2.76
C ASN A 32 -17.91 5.76 -2.82
N ARG A 33 -17.31 4.61 -3.16
CA ARG A 33 -18.03 3.33 -3.15
C ARG A 33 -18.62 3.02 -1.77
N ILE A 34 -17.94 3.38 -0.69
CA ILE A 34 -18.45 3.16 0.67
C ILE A 34 -19.72 3.96 0.93
N ALA A 35 -19.74 5.24 0.55
CA ALA A 35 -20.94 6.06 0.67
C ALA A 35 -22.14 5.47 -0.11
N THR A 36 -21.91 4.94 -1.31
CA THR A 36 -22.98 4.29 -2.10
C THR A 36 -23.49 3.01 -1.44
N ASN A 37 -22.62 2.22 -0.81
CA ASN A 37 -22.98 0.91 -0.26
C ASN A 37 -23.42 0.98 1.21
N CYS A 38 -23.29 2.13 1.86
CA CYS A 38 -23.74 2.39 3.23
C CYS A 38 -24.62 3.65 3.29
N PRO A 39 -25.77 3.67 2.60
CA PRO A 39 -26.57 4.89 2.42
C PRO A 39 -27.09 5.47 3.74
N GLU A 40 -27.42 4.64 4.73
CA GLU A 40 -27.94 5.07 6.02
C GLU A 40 -26.87 5.73 6.91
N LEU A 41 -25.59 5.43 6.66
CA LEU A 41 -24.47 6.02 7.39
C LEU A 41 -24.07 7.41 6.87
N ASP A 42 -24.60 7.86 5.72
CA ASP A 42 -24.38 9.21 5.16
C ASP A 42 -22.92 9.66 5.19
N PHE A 43 -22.04 8.82 4.63
CA PHE A 43 -20.60 9.12 4.55
C PHE A 43 -20.34 10.38 3.72
N VAL A 44 -19.53 11.28 4.28
CA VAL A 44 -19.13 12.52 3.63
C VAL A 44 -17.67 12.49 3.24
N GLU A 45 -17.37 12.87 1.99
CA GLU A 45 -16.01 13.11 1.56
C GLU A 45 -15.54 14.54 1.92
N PRO A 46 -14.35 14.71 2.53
CA PRO A 46 -13.70 16.00 2.66
C PRO A 46 -13.40 16.67 1.31
N LEU A 47 -13.68 17.97 1.19
CA LEU A 47 -13.61 18.73 -0.05
C LEU A 47 -12.70 19.94 0.15
N ASP A 48 -11.92 20.28 -0.88
CA ASP A 48 -11.03 21.43 -0.95
C ASP A 48 -11.61 22.61 -1.76
N ARG A 49 -12.88 22.51 -2.17
CA ARG A 49 -13.58 23.54 -2.95
C ARG A 49 -14.52 24.44 -2.16
N LYS A 50 -14.51 24.33 -0.82
CA LYS A 50 -15.41 25.05 0.08
C LYS A 50 -14.71 26.27 0.70
N PRO A 51 -15.10 27.51 0.34
CA PRO A 51 -14.45 28.74 0.83
C PRO A 51 -14.44 28.86 2.36
N GLN A 52 -15.54 28.44 3.01
CA GLN A 52 -15.70 28.49 4.47
C GLN A 52 -14.70 27.60 5.23
N TYR A 53 -14.00 26.69 4.55
CA TYR A 53 -12.97 25.83 5.11
C TYR A 53 -11.59 26.08 4.47
N GLN A 54 -11.38 27.33 4.02
CA GLN A 54 -10.12 27.80 3.42
C GLN A 54 -9.66 26.98 2.22
N TYR A 55 -10.58 26.35 1.49
CA TYR A 55 -10.24 25.48 0.36
C TYR A 55 -9.33 24.31 0.74
N THR A 56 -9.42 23.80 1.96
CA THR A 56 -8.60 22.67 2.42
C THR A 56 -9.45 21.45 2.78
N LYS A 57 -9.01 20.27 2.35
CA LYS A 57 -9.62 19.00 2.81
C LYS A 57 -9.49 18.86 4.32
N THR A 58 -8.35 19.23 4.93
CA THR A 58 -8.13 19.18 6.38
C THR A 58 -9.13 20.06 7.14
N GLY A 59 -9.37 21.29 6.69
CA GLY A 59 -10.36 22.18 7.29
C GLY A 59 -11.78 21.62 7.20
N HIS A 60 -12.17 21.05 6.05
CA HIS A 60 -13.48 20.40 5.93
C HIS A 60 -13.58 19.15 6.81
N THR A 61 -12.54 18.30 6.88
CA THR A 61 -12.52 17.12 7.76
C THR A 61 -12.72 17.53 9.21
N ARG A 62 -12.03 18.57 9.69
CA ARG A 62 -12.18 19.09 11.06
C ARG A 62 -13.63 19.47 11.36
N HIS A 63 -14.30 20.13 10.43
CA HIS A 63 -15.71 20.49 10.58
C HIS A 63 -16.64 19.26 10.61
N LEU A 64 -16.41 18.28 9.73
CA LEU A 64 -17.17 17.03 9.72
C LEU A 64 -17.02 16.24 11.01
N LEU A 65 -15.82 16.25 11.60
CA LEU A 65 -15.57 15.66 12.91
C LEU A 65 -16.34 16.40 14.01
N LEU A 66 -16.37 17.75 14.00
CA LEU A 66 -17.17 18.51 14.98
C LEU A 66 -18.67 18.15 14.92
N GLU A 67 -19.20 17.92 13.72
CA GLU A 67 -20.60 17.51 13.51
C GLU A 67 -20.86 16.03 13.82
N GLY A 68 -19.81 15.21 13.95
CA GLY A 68 -19.98 13.77 14.18
C GLY A 68 -20.37 12.96 12.95
N ARG A 69 -20.00 13.43 11.77
CA ARG A 69 -20.33 12.77 10.51
C ARG A 69 -19.44 11.57 10.26
N ASN A 70 -19.97 10.57 9.56
CA ASN A 70 -19.15 9.49 9.00
C ASN A 70 -18.31 10.03 7.85
N ILE A 71 -17.02 9.68 7.81
CA ILE A 71 -16.06 10.27 6.87
C ILE A 71 -15.45 9.17 6.00
N ALA A 72 -15.55 9.32 4.68
CA ALA A 72 -14.82 8.48 3.73
C ALA A 72 -13.74 9.32 3.07
N SER A 73 -12.47 8.92 3.17
CA SER A 73 -11.35 9.72 2.65
C SER A 73 -10.17 8.87 2.19
N THR A 74 -9.10 9.54 1.78
CA THR A 74 -7.89 8.91 1.26
C THR A 74 -6.80 8.75 2.32
N HIS A 75 -5.90 7.77 2.14
CA HIS A 75 -4.69 7.61 2.96
C HIS A 75 -3.93 8.94 3.10
N GLN A 76 -3.82 9.70 2.02
CA GLN A 76 -3.09 10.96 2.04
C GLN A 76 -3.76 12.00 2.95
N CYS A 77 -5.09 12.07 2.97
CA CYS A 77 -5.79 13.00 3.86
C CYS A 77 -5.65 12.59 5.33
N PHE A 78 -5.67 11.29 5.61
CA PHE A 78 -5.52 10.73 6.95
C PHE A 78 -4.18 11.12 7.62
N LYS A 79 -3.09 11.16 6.86
CA LYS A 79 -1.75 11.56 7.35
C LYS A 79 -1.68 13.00 7.90
N PHE A 80 -2.66 13.85 7.60
CA PHE A 80 -2.69 15.26 8.02
C PHE A 80 -3.68 15.55 9.15
N TYR A 81 -4.17 14.52 9.85
CA TYR A 81 -5.05 14.73 11.00
C TYR A 81 -4.22 15.32 12.16
N THR A 82 -4.70 16.44 12.69
CA THR A 82 -4.04 17.21 13.75
C THR A 82 -4.44 16.68 15.15
N PRO A 83 -3.68 17.01 16.21
CA PRO A 83 -4.01 16.57 17.57
C PRO A 83 -5.44 16.91 18.02
N ASP A 84 -5.95 18.10 17.69
CA ASP A 84 -7.31 18.50 18.05
C ASP A 84 -8.39 17.67 17.32
N MET A 85 -8.12 17.25 16.08
CA MET A 85 -9.01 16.32 15.37
C MET A 85 -9.04 14.95 16.05
N LEU A 86 -7.91 14.49 16.58
CA LEU A 86 -7.82 13.22 17.31
C LEU A 86 -8.56 13.28 18.65
N GLU A 87 -8.51 14.41 19.35
CA GLU A 87 -9.35 14.62 20.52
C GLU A 87 -10.85 14.52 20.19
N MET A 88 -11.28 15.09 19.06
CA MET A 88 -12.67 14.99 18.59
C MET A 88 -13.04 13.53 18.28
N ILE A 89 -12.14 12.80 17.61
CA ILE A 89 -12.29 11.38 17.28
C ILE A 89 -12.47 10.55 18.55
N THR A 90 -11.60 10.74 19.55
CA THR A 90 -11.68 10.04 20.84
C THR A 90 -12.97 10.37 21.57
N LYS A 91 -13.33 11.66 21.66
CA LYS A 91 -14.56 12.12 22.36
C LYS A 91 -15.83 11.55 21.76
N GLN A 92 -15.82 11.28 20.46
CA GLN A 92 -16.99 10.80 19.72
C GLN A 92 -16.98 9.29 19.46
N GLY A 93 -15.93 8.58 19.87
CA GLY A 93 -15.87 7.12 19.82
C GLY A 93 -15.85 6.54 18.41
N TYR A 94 -15.15 7.18 17.46
CA TYR A 94 -15.07 6.69 16.09
C TYR A 94 -14.35 5.34 15.98
N THR A 95 -14.81 4.52 15.04
CA THR A 95 -14.15 3.32 14.52
C THR A 95 -13.42 3.65 13.22
N LEU A 96 -12.16 3.24 13.10
CA LEU A 96 -11.34 3.41 11.90
C LEU A 96 -11.36 2.14 11.06
N ILE A 97 -11.58 2.27 9.76
CA ILE A 97 -11.38 1.21 8.78
C ILE A 97 -10.36 1.70 7.75
N ILE A 98 -9.21 1.01 7.67
CA ILE A 98 -8.15 1.28 6.70
C ILE A 98 -8.20 0.19 5.63
N ASP A 99 -8.54 0.56 4.39
CA ASP A 99 -8.50 -0.34 3.23
C ASP A 99 -7.11 -0.35 2.61
N GLU A 100 -6.53 -1.54 2.45
CA GLU A 100 -5.12 -1.73 2.09
C GLU A 100 -4.14 -1.09 3.10
N ASN A 101 -2.84 -1.21 2.85
CA ASN A 101 -1.82 -0.66 3.76
C ASN A 101 -1.70 0.87 3.64
N VAL A 102 -1.69 1.59 4.76
CA VAL A 102 -1.25 3.00 4.81
C VAL A 102 0.27 3.06 4.92
N THR A 103 0.92 3.97 4.20
CA THR A 103 2.36 4.19 4.36
C THR A 103 2.64 4.79 5.72
N THR A 104 3.50 4.14 6.50
CA THR A 104 3.84 4.56 7.86
C THR A 104 5.11 5.36 7.98
N ILE A 105 5.96 5.38 6.95
CA ILE A 105 7.18 6.16 6.96
C ILE A 105 7.32 6.83 5.60
N ASP A 106 7.35 8.16 5.61
CA ASP A 106 7.73 8.96 4.45
C ASP A 106 9.07 9.63 4.72
N SER A 107 9.96 9.60 3.74
CA SER A 107 11.22 10.33 3.79
C SER A 107 11.14 11.59 2.95
N PHE A 108 11.54 12.72 3.53
CA PHE A 108 11.66 14.01 2.86
C PHE A 108 13.11 14.47 2.89
N VAL A 109 13.53 15.12 1.82
CA VAL A 109 14.83 15.80 1.76
C VAL A 109 14.53 17.29 1.70
N TYR A 110 14.95 18.00 2.73
CA TYR A 110 14.89 19.46 2.80
C TYR A 110 16.31 19.99 2.81
N HIS A 111 16.54 21.06 2.06
CA HIS A 111 17.83 21.72 2.10
C HIS A 111 18.03 22.32 3.50
N PRO A 112 19.25 22.23 4.08
CA PRO A 112 19.52 22.79 5.41
C PRO A 112 19.12 24.27 5.54
N ASP A 113 19.36 25.07 4.51
CA ASP A 113 19.03 26.50 4.49
C ASP A 113 17.53 26.75 4.64
N ASP A 114 16.65 25.92 4.06
CA ASP A 114 15.20 26.08 4.18
C ASP A 114 14.74 25.88 5.64
N LEU A 115 15.35 24.92 6.33
CA LEU A 115 15.08 24.66 7.74
C LEU A 115 15.65 25.76 8.63
N GLU A 116 16.84 26.24 8.32
CA GLU A 116 17.44 27.36 9.04
C GLU A 116 16.59 28.63 8.89
N ILE A 117 16.02 28.88 7.70
CA ILE A 117 15.05 29.96 7.48
C ILE A 117 13.81 29.75 8.36
N ALA A 118 13.28 28.53 8.42
CA ALA A 118 12.10 28.22 9.24
C ALA A 118 12.38 28.38 10.75
N VAL A 119 13.53 27.93 11.23
CA VAL A 119 13.95 28.09 12.63
C VAL A 119 14.22 29.55 12.98
N ARG A 120 14.97 30.28 12.16
CA ARG A 120 15.26 31.71 12.36
C ARG A 120 14.00 32.57 12.27
N GLY A 121 13.07 32.20 11.39
CA GLY A 121 11.75 32.80 11.27
C GLY A 121 10.82 32.47 12.45
N GLY A 122 11.25 31.63 13.39
CA GLY A 122 10.47 31.22 14.55
C GLY A 122 9.34 30.26 14.21
N LEU A 123 9.27 29.72 13.00
CA LEU A 123 8.24 28.77 12.54
C LEU A 123 8.45 27.37 13.13
N LEU A 124 9.71 27.00 13.35
CA LEU A 124 10.12 25.71 13.94
C LEU A 124 11.01 25.94 15.15
N ARG A 125 10.89 25.05 16.13
CA ARG A 125 11.84 24.90 17.25
C ARG A 125 12.66 23.63 17.01
N GLU A 126 13.97 23.76 17.09
CA GLU A 126 14.91 22.64 17.05
C GLU A 126 15.24 22.16 18.47
N ASP A 127 15.16 20.85 18.69
CA ASP A 127 15.62 20.18 19.92
C ASP A 127 16.36 18.88 19.55
N GLY A 128 17.70 18.96 19.55
CA GLY A 128 18.56 17.87 19.11
C GLY A 128 18.34 17.49 17.64
N ASP A 129 17.87 16.27 17.40
CA ASP A 129 17.55 15.75 16.05
C ASP A 129 16.04 15.84 15.73
N THR A 130 15.25 16.58 16.54
CA THR A 130 13.80 16.76 16.39
C THR A 130 13.44 18.22 16.12
N TYR A 131 12.48 18.45 15.22
CA TYR A 131 11.93 19.78 14.93
C TYR A 131 10.42 19.77 15.15
N THR A 132 9.93 20.79 15.84
CA THR A 132 8.52 20.93 16.20
C THR A 132 8.00 22.29 15.73
N VAL A 133 6.77 22.33 15.23
CA VAL A 133 6.11 23.58 14.84
C VAL A 133 5.85 24.48 16.05
N THR A 134 5.94 25.79 15.86
CA THR A 134 5.56 26.79 16.87
C THR A 134 4.16 27.36 16.57
N ASP A 135 3.69 28.30 17.39
CA ASP A 135 2.42 29.01 17.16
C ASP A 135 2.51 30.08 16.05
N VAL A 136 3.67 30.25 15.42
CA VAL A 136 3.83 31.26 14.35
C VAL A 136 3.22 30.73 13.05
N GLU A 137 2.17 31.41 12.58
CA GLU A 137 1.50 31.09 11.32
C GLU A 137 2.33 31.49 10.09
N TYR A 138 2.44 30.60 9.10
CA TYR A 138 3.13 30.84 7.83
C TYR A 138 2.12 30.98 6.69
N ALA A 139 2.00 32.18 6.14
CA ALA A 139 1.09 32.49 5.03
C ALA A 139 1.73 32.41 3.63
N GLY A 140 3.04 32.14 3.55
CA GLY A 140 3.75 32.07 2.28
C GLY A 140 3.52 30.75 1.54
N VAL A 141 4.03 30.65 0.31
CA VAL A 141 3.91 29.44 -0.53
C VAL A 141 5.16 28.55 -0.43
N ALA A 142 6.34 29.15 -0.28
CA ALA A 142 7.62 28.42 -0.37
C ALA A 142 7.76 27.31 0.67
N LEU A 143 7.41 27.59 1.93
CA LEU A 143 7.50 26.62 3.03
C LEU A 143 6.14 25.96 3.34
N ALA A 144 5.09 26.19 2.54
CA ALA A 144 3.73 25.78 2.90
C ALA A 144 3.60 24.25 3.07
N GLN A 145 4.24 23.48 2.19
CA GLN A 145 4.25 22.03 2.28
C GLN A 145 5.02 21.53 3.52
N MET A 146 6.18 22.14 3.80
CA MET A 146 6.98 21.86 4.98
C MET A 146 6.17 22.14 6.26
N MET A 147 5.58 23.33 6.36
CA MET A 147 4.77 23.71 7.51
C MET A 147 3.54 22.81 7.68
N ARG A 148 2.89 22.40 6.60
CA ARG A 148 1.76 21.45 6.65
C ARG A 148 2.19 20.09 7.22
N LEU A 149 3.39 19.62 6.93
CA LEU A 149 3.93 18.36 7.48
C LEU A 149 4.30 18.53 8.96
N PHE A 150 4.97 19.62 9.33
CA PHE A 150 5.30 19.89 10.74
C PHE A 150 4.07 20.16 11.62
N LYS A 151 3.03 20.78 11.07
CA LYS A 151 1.71 20.90 11.72
C LYS A 151 1.03 19.54 11.87
N SER A 152 1.33 18.57 11.01
CA SER A 152 0.77 17.24 11.18
C SER A 152 1.45 16.49 12.31
N ARG A 153 2.81 16.39 12.38
CA ARG A 153 3.67 15.99 13.56
C ARG A 153 5.18 16.27 13.38
N ASN A 154 5.96 15.94 14.41
CA ASN A 154 7.43 15.97 14.46
C ASN A 154 8.09 15.19 13.31
N LEU A 155 9.20 15.72 12.79
CA LEU A 155 10.09 15.04 11.86
C LEU A 155 11.40 14.67 12.56
N PHE A 156 11.92 13.48 12.28
CA PHE A 156 13.18 12.99 12.83
C PHE A 156 14.30 13.19 11.81
N LYS A 157 15.40 13.80 12.25
CA LYS A 157 16.64 13.91 11.47
C LYS A 157 17.36 12.57 11.44
N HIS A 158 17.68 12.04 10.26
CA HIS A 158 18.67 10.98 10.12
C HIS A 158 19.92 11.53 9.44
N LYS A 159 21.04 11.53 10.18
CA LYS A 159 22.34 11.94 9.65
C LYS A 159 22.86 10.87 8.69
N VAL A 160 22.93 11.21 7.40
CA VAL A 160 23.53 10.33 6.39
C VAL A 160 25.06 10.43 6.50
N LYS A 161 25.76 9.29 6.61
CA LYS A 161 27.23 9.27 6.61
C LYS A 161 27.76 9.77 5.26
N GLY A 162 28.80 10.62 5.30
CA GLY A 162 29.56 11.06 4.12
C GLY A 162 29.13 12.40 3.51
N GLY A 163 28.63 13.35 4.32
CA GLY A 163 28.40 14.73 3.88
C GLY A 163 27.19 14.94 2.95
N ARG A 164 26.28 13.95 2.85
CA ARG A 164 25.02 14.10 2.13
C ARG A 164 23.98 14.83 3.00
N GLU A 165 23.03 15.49 2.34
CA GLU A 165 21.90 16.15 2.98
C GLU A 165 21.17 15.21 3.96
N ALA A 166 20.73 15.76 5.09
CA ALA A 166 19.99 15.00 6.09
C ALA A 166 18.66 14.51 5.49
N VAL A 167 18.31 13.25 5.76
CA VAL A 167 17.00 12.69 5.38
C VAL A 167 16.08 12.82 6.57
N TRP A 168 14.91 13.40 6.35
CA TRP A 168 13.89 13.63 7.36
C TRP A 168 12.83 12.56 7.25
N PHE A 169 12.53 11.88 8.35
CA PHE A 169 11.49 10.87 8.36
C PHE A 169 10.26 11.42 9.07
N TRP A 170 9.14 11.43 8.34
CA TRP A 170 7.82 11.43 8.94
C TRP A 170 7.45 9.99 9.25
N SER A 171 7.19 9.69 10.51
CA SER A 171 6.54 8.44 10.90
C SER A 171 5.05 8.74 11.10
N LEU A 172 4.19 7.85 10.61
CA LEU A 172 2.82 7.75 11.05
C LEU A 172 2.87 7.67 12.57
N PRO A 173 2.07 8.45 13.29
CA PRO A 173 2.35 8.58 14.70
C PRO A 173 1.22 7.94 15.53
N VAL A 174 1.61 7.32 16.64
CA VAL A 174 0.86 6.24 17.30
C VAL A 174 -0.57 6.63 17.66
N ASP A 175 -0.74 7.84 18.17
CA ASP A 175 -2.07 8.34 18.56
C ASP A 175 -3.06 8.47 17.39
N LEU A 176 -2.58 8.45 16.14
CA LEU A 176 -3.44 8.42 14.95
C LEU A 176 -4.24 7.11 14.86
N LEU A 177 -3.71 6.04 15.43
CA LEU A 177 -4.40 4.76 15.53
C LEU A 177 -5.09 4.63 16.89
N THR A 178 -4.43 5.03 17.99
CA THR A 178 -4.97 4.82 19.34
C THR A 178 -6.05 5.82 19.76
N ALA A 179 -6.31 6.88 18.99
CA ALA A 179 -7.44 7.78 19.22
C ALA A 179 -8.81 7.14 18.89
N PHE A 180 -8.81 6.10 18.06
CA PHE A 180 -10.03 5.41 17.65
C PHE A 180 -10.41 4.34 18.68
N LYS A 181 -11.72 4.11 18.82
CA LYS A 181 -12.28 3.05 19.68
C LYS A 181 -11.85 1.67 19.18
N ASP A 182 -12.05 1.45 17.88
CA ASP A 182 -11.73 0.21 17.17
C ASP A 182 -11.00 0.54 15.87
N VAL A 183 -10.02 -0.28 15.48
CA VAL A 183 -9.23 -0.10 14.24
C VAL A 183 -9.20 -1.40 13.44
N PHE A 184 -9.78 -1.37 12.24
CA PHE A 184 -9.75 -2.48 11.29
C PHE A 184 -8.80 -2.17 10.13
N ILE A 185 -7.83 -3.05 9.87
CA ILE A 185 -6.88 -2.92 8.76
C ILE A 185 -7.15 -4.04 7.75
N LEU A 186 -7.71 -3.67 6.60
CA LEU A 186 -8.12 -4.60 5.55
C LEU A 186 -6.95 -4.89 4.60
N THR A 187 -6.11 -5.86 4.95
CA THR A 187 -4.89 -6.13 4.19
C THR A 187 -4.61 -7.62 4.00
N TYR A 188 -3.58 -7.94 3.22
CA TYR A 188 -3.09 -9.31 3.01
C TYR A 188 -1.57 -9.32 3.12
N MET A 189 -1.01 -10.36 3.75
CA MET A 189 0.41 -10.43 4.15
C MET A 189 0.84 -9.20 4.95
N PHE A 190 0.12 -8.95 6.05
CA PHE A 190 0.34 -7.78 6.89
C PHE A 190 1.78 -7.68 7.41
N GLU A 191 2.38 -8.82 7.77
CA GLU A 191 3.74 -8.90 8.32
C GLU A 191 4.80 -8.31 7.37
N GLY A 192 4.57 -8.44 6.06
CA GLY A 192 5.44 -7.89 5.02
C GLY A 192 5.17 -6.43 4.68
N GLN A 193 4.51 -5.67 5.56
CA GLN A 193 4.10 -4.29 5.32
C GLN A 193 4.62 -3.32 6.38
N ASP A 194 4.82 -2.07 5.97
CA ASP A 194 5.40 -1.03 6.83
C ASP A 194 4.56 -0.73 8.08
N LEU A 195 3.23 -0.93 8.01
CA LEU A 195 2.34 -0.75 9.15
C LEU A 195 2.56 -1.81 10.23
N HIS A 196 2.81 -3.06 9.88
CA HIS A 196 3.16 -4.10 10.85
C HIS A 196 4.44 -3.74 11.63
N GLN A 197 5.46 -3.27 10.91
CA GLN A 197 6.71 -2.81 11.53
C GLN A 197 6.43 -1.64 12.47
N HIS A 198 5.62 -0.67 12.04
CA HIS A 198 5.22 0.46 12.85
C HIS A 198 4.46 0.06 14.13
N LEU A 199 3.50 -0.88 14.06
CA LEU A 199 2.80 -1.38 15.25
C LEU A 199 3.78 -2.06 16.22
N THR A 200 4.64 -2.94 15.70
CA THR A 200 5.63 -3.69 16.49
C THR A 200 6.59 -2.76 17.22
N MET A 201 7.16 -1.77 16.52
CA MET A 201 8.08 -0.79 17.08
C MET A 201 7.47 0.03 18.23
N ASN A 202 6.16 0.26 18.18
CA ASN A 202 5.44 1.06 19.17
C ASN A 202 4.70 0.21 20.22
N GLY A 203 4.94 -1.11 20.26
CA GLY A 203 4.30 -2.01 21.22
C GLY A 203 2.78 -2.11 21.06
N LEU A 204 2.24 -1.83 19.87
CA LEU A 204 0.82 -1.94 19.61
C LEU A 204 0.45 -3.38 19.26
N HIS A 205 -0.40 -3.97 20.10
CA HIS A 205 -0.91 -5.32 19.88
C HIS A 205 -2.08 -5.31 18.88
N TYR A 206 -2.17 -6.36 18.07
CA TYR A 206 -3.27 -6.57 17.15
C TYR A 206 -3.67 -8.04 17.11
N GLN A 207 -4.90 -8.30 16.68
CA GLN A 207 -5.40 -9.65 16.40
C GLN A 207 -5.69 -9.82 14.92
N LYS A 208 -5.45 -11.03 14.40
CA LYS A 208 -5.83 -11.37 13.03
C LYS A 208 -7.23 -11.92 13.01
N ILE A 209 -8.11 -11.25 12.27
CA ILE A 209 -9.42 -11.76 11.91
C ILE A 209 -9.46 -12.02 10.40
N GLY A 210 -10.32 -12.93 9.98
CA GLY A 210 -10.58 -13.23 8.59
C GLY A 210 -11.95 -12.76 8.14
N VAL A 211 -12.40 -13.32 7.03
CA VAL A 211 -13.76 -13.14 6.52
C VAL A 211 -14.38 -14.50 6.29
N ARG A 212 -15.71 -14.59 6.35
CA ARG A 212 -16.46 -15.78 5.93
C ARG A 212 -17.69 -15.39 5.12
N ARG A 213 -18.25 -16.37 4.40
CA ARG A 213 -19.54 -16.21 3.74
C ARG A 213 -20.66 -16.46 4.74
N THR A 214 -21.70 -15.64 4.69
CA THR A 214 -22.93 -15.90 5.46
C THR A 214 -23.80 -16.93 4.74
N GLN A 215 -24.75 -17.54 5.47
CA GLN A 215 -25.71 -18.48 4.87
C GLN A 215 -26.56 -17.85 3.76
N GLU A 216 -26.79 -16.53 3.84
CA GLU A 216 -27.53 -15.73 2.88
C GLU A 216 -26.69 -15.32 1.66
N GLY A 217 -25.43 -15.75 1.57
CA GLY A 217 -24.52 -15.43 0.47
C GLY A 217 -23.78 -14.09 0.60
N GLY A 218 -23.87 -13.45 1.77
CA GLY A 218 -23.14 -12.23 2.12
C GLY A 218 -21.73 -12.49 2.66
N TRP A 219 -21.11 -11.43 3.19
CA TRP A 219 -19.77 -11.46 3.78
C TRP A 219 -19.78 -10.85 5.17
N GLU A 220 -19.00 -11.42 6.08
CA GLU A 220 -18.79 -10.86 7.42
C GLU A 220 -17.37 -11.12 7.93
N PHE A 221 -16.94 -10.33 8.90
CA PHE A 221 -15.71 -10.60 9.65
C PHE A 221 -15.89 -11.85 10.51
N ALA A 222 -14.80 -12.60 10.67
CA ALA A 222 -14.81 -13.81 11.48
C ALA A 222 -13.49 -13.97 12.25
N GLU A 223 -13.58 -14.47 13.48
CA GLU A 223 -12.42 -14.81 14.34
C GLU A 223 -11.93 -16.24 14.10
N SER A 224 -12.77 -17.11 13.53
CA SER A 224 -12.44 -18.46 13.12
C SER A 224 -13.08 -18.80 11.76
N ASP A 225 -12.71 -19.95 11.20
CA ASP A 225 -13.36 -20.51 10.00
C ASP A 225 -13.32 -19.57 8.79
N PHE A 226 -12.13 -19.03 8.53
CA PHE A 226 -11.91 -18.08 7.46
C PHE A 226 -12.19 -18.72 6.11
N TYR A 227 -12.90 -18.00 5.25
CA TYR A 227 -13.06 -18.36 3.86
C TYR A 227 -11.73 -18.18 3.11
N ILE A 228 -11.24 -19.29 2.56
CA ILE A 228 -10.16 -19.29 1.57
C ILE A 228 -10.79 -19.69 0.22
N PRO A 229 -10.64 -18.89 -0.86
CA PRO A 229 -11.17 -19.24 -2.17
C PRO A 229 -10.59 -20.54 -2.70
N GLU A 230 -11.41 -21.31 -3.41
CA GLU A 230 -11.01 -22.60 -3.99
C GLU A 230 -9.82 -22.50 -4.95
N TYR A 231 -9.79 -21.46 -5.79
CA TYR A 231 -8.69 -21.23 -6.74
C TYR A 231 -7.32 -21.06 -6.07
N VAL A 232 -7.27 -20.78 -4.75
CA VAL A 232 -6.01 -20.72 -4.00
C VAL A 232 -5.33 -22.08 -3.94
N GLY A 233 -6.10 -23.18 -3.96
CA GLY A 233 -5.58 -24.55 -3.98
C GLY A 233 -4.95 -24.97 -5.30
N THR A 234 -5.13 -24.19 -6.37
CA THR A 234 -4.70 -24.48 -7.75
C THR A 234 -3.97 -23.31 -8.40
N LEU A 235 -3.39 -22.38 -7.64
CA LEU A 235 -2.68 -21.22 -8.20
C LEU A 235 -1.55 -21.59 -9.15
N SER A 236 -0.87 -22.71 -8.93
CA SER A 236 0.16 -23.25 -9.82
C SER A 236 -0.37 -23.63 -11.21
N GLN A 237 -1.67 -23.90 -11.32
CA GLN A 237 -2.35 -24.18 -12.58
C GLN A 237 -2.74 -22.90 -13.32
N HIS A 238 -2.97 -21.79 -12.60
CA HIS A 238 -3.45 -20.52 -13.15
C HIS A 238 -2.34 -19.47 -13.33
N ILE A 239 -1.23 -19.57 -12.61
CA ILE A 239 -0.10 -18.63 -12.70
C ILE A 239 1.05 -19.29 -13.47
N HIS A 240 1.08 -19.05 -14.78
CA HIS A 240 2.12 -19.57 -15.67
C HIS A 240 3.34 -18.66 -15.66
N ILE A 241 4.36 -19.01 -14.86
CA ILE A 241 5.62 -18.26 -14.78
C ILE A 241 6.51 -18.64 -15.97
N CYS A 242 6.97 -17.65 -16.72
CA CYS A 242 7.86 -17.83 -17.88
C CYS A 242 9.21 -18.43 -17.46
N ASP A 243 9.49 -19.65 -17.91
CA ASP A 243 10.76 -20.36 -17.68
C ASP A 243 11.65 -20.41 -18.94
N HIS A 244 11.79 -19.27 -19.61
CA HIS A 244 12.65 -19.18 -20.80
C HIS A 244 14.08 -18.79 -20.42
N SER A 245 15.00 -19.75 -20.38
CA SER A 245 16.41 -19.57 -19.95
C SER A 245 17.10 -18.32 -20.51
N LYS A 246 17.06 -18.10 -21.84
CA LYS A 246 17.70 -16.92 -22.47
C LYS A 246 17.08 -15.57 -22.08
N LEU A 247 15.77 -15.52 -21.85
CA LEU A 247 15.10 -14.29 -21.42
C LEU A 247 15.43 -14.02 -19.95
N ASN A 248 15.36 -15.08 -19.14
CA ASN A 248 15.58 -15.08 -17.71
C ASN A 248 17.05 -14.76 -17.32
N SER A 249 18.02 -15.06 -18.20
CA SER A 249 19.45 -14.90 -17.90
C SER A 249 19.89 -13.47 -17.55
N ILE A 250 19.08 -12.46 -17.88
CA ILE A 250 19.35 -11.07 -17.51
C ILE A 250 19.17 -10.81 -16.01
N GLY A 251 18.44 -11.70 -15.33
CA GLY A 251 18.08 -11.57 -13.93
C GLY A 251 18.63 -12.67 -13.03
N ASP A 252 19.65 -13.41 -13.47
CA ASP A 252 20.20 -14.55 -12.70
C ASP A 252 20.81 -14.11 -11.36
N ASP A 253 21.54 -12.99 -11.32
CA ASP A 253 22.10 -12.47 -10.08
C ASP A 253 21.00 -11.98 -9.11
N GLU A 254 21.20 -12.21 -7.81
CA GLU A 254 20.24 -11.89 -6.73
C GLU A 254 19.76 -10.43 -6.72
N SER A 255 20.63 -9.50 -7.13
CA SER A 255 20.37 -8.05 -7.16
C SER A 255 19.98 -7.51 -8.54
N SER A 256 19.95 -8.36 -9.57
CA SER A 256 19.58 -7.93 -10.92
C SER A 256 18.16 -7.37 -10.96
N LEU A 257 17.97 -6.34 -11.80
CA LEU A 257 16.75 -5.52 -11.87
C LEU A 257 16.42 -4.73 -10.59
N SER A 258 17.35 -4.60 -9.63
CA SER A 258 17.21 -3.64 -8.54
C SER A 258 17.36 -2.20 -9.05
N MET A 259 16.93 -1.23 -8.24
CA MET A 259 17.13 0.19 -8.58
C MET A 259 18.60 0.53 -8.88
N ASN A 260 19.55 -0.09 -8.16
CA ASN A 260 20.97 0.12 -8.40
C ASN A 260 21.47 -0.57 -9.68
N TRP A 261 20.91 -1.74 -10.02
CA TRP A 261 21.22 -2.43 -11.28
C TRP A 261 20.88 -1.55 -12.49
N PHE A 262 19.69 -0.92 -12.52
CA PHE A 262 19.31 0.00 -13.61
C PHE A 262 20.25 1.20 -13.75
N LYS A 263 20.86 1.65 -12.65
CA LYS A 263 21.85 2.75 -12.66
C LYS A 263 23.23 2.31 -13.14
N THR A 264 23.64 1.09 -12.83
CA THR A 264 25.01 0.59 -13.03
C THR A 264 25.17 -0.28 -14.26
N ARG A 265 24.08 -0.75 -14.87
CA ARG A 265 24.05 -1.63 -16.05
C ARG A 265 23.18 -1.05 -17.18
N PRO A 266 23.39 0.22 -17.60
CA PRO A 266 22.58 0.82 -18.66
C PRO A 266 22.65 0.05 -19.99
N ASP A 267 23.78 -0.60 -20.26
CA ASP A 267 24.02 -1.49 -21.41
C ASP A 267 23.08 -2.69 -21.44
N GLN A 268 22.62 -3.17 -20.28
CA GLN A 268 21.71 -4.31 -20.18
C GLN A 268 20.24 -3.90 -20.23
N VAL A 269 19.90 -2.62 -20.06
CA VAL A 269 18.52 -2.13 -20.06
C VAL A 269 17.88 -2.30 -21.45
N ASP A 270 18.63 -2.08 -22.53
CA ASP A 270 18.14 -2.32 -23.90
C ASP A 270 17.87 -3.80 -24.15
N LYS A 271 18.74 -4.68 -23.63
CA LYS A 271 18.51 -6.13 -23.67
C LYS A 271 17.25 -6.51 -22.90
N LEU A 272 17.00 -5.91 -21.74
CA LEU A 272 15.77 -6.13 -20.98
C LEU A 272 14.54 -5.69 -21.78
N ALA A 273 14.56 -4.50 -22.39
CA ALA A 273 13.46 -4.00 -23.21
C ALA A 273 13.16 -4.96 -24.39
N ASN A 274 14.21 -5.46 -25.05
CA ASN A 274 14.09 -6.43 -26.13
C ASN A 274 13.56 -7.78 -25.65
N ASN A 275 13.98 -8.26 -24.47
CA ASN A 275 13.46 -9.48 -23.87
C ASN A 275 11.96 -9.37 -23.55
N ILE A 276 11.53 -8.22 -23.01
CA ILE A 276 10.10 -7.93 -22.75
C ILE A 276 9.30 -7.90 -24.06
N SER A 277 9.85 -7.26 -25.09
CA SER A 277 9.24 -7.20 -26.43
C SER A 277 9.12 -8.60 -27.05
N ASN A 278 10.17 -9.41 -26.94
CA ASN A 278 10.20 -10.80 -27.39
C ASN A 278 9.15 -11.65 -26.67
N TYR A 279 9.06 -11.53 -25.33
CA TYR A 279 8.03 -12.21 -24.54
C TYR A 279 6.62 -11.87 -25.04
N PHE A 280 6.29 -10.58 -25.18
CA PHE A 280 4.97 -10.17 -25.63
C PHE A 280 4.65 -10.48 -27.10
N ARG A 281 5.65 -10.49 -27.99
CA ARG A 281 5.41 -10.64 -29.44
C ARG A 281 5.51 -12.07 -29.93
N ASN A 282 6.43 -12.84 -29.37
CA ASN A 282 6.77 -14.18 -29.87
C ASN A 282 6.29 -15.28 -28.93
N LEU A 283 6.45 -15.12 -27.62
CA LEU A 283 5.99 -16.14 -26.66
C LEU A 283 4.47 -16.00 -26.38
N MET A 284 3.97 -14.77 -26.41
CA MET A 284 2.57 -14.44 -26.11
C MET A 284 1.86 -13.84 -27.35
N SER A 285 2.20 -14.36 -28.53
CA SER A 285 1.67 -13.89 -29.82
C SER A 285 0.15 -14.00 -29.92
N ASP A 286 -0.43 -14.97 -29.24
CA ASP A 286 -1.86 -15.29 -29.29
C ASP A 286 -2.71 -14.34 -28.44
N PHE A 287 -2.06 -13.48 -27.63
CA PHE A 287 -2.73 -12.52 -26.78
C PHE A 287 -2.67 -11.12 -27.36
N GLU A 288 -3.84 -10.49 -27.42
CA GLU A 288 -4.00 -9.10 -27.83
C GLU A 288 -3.26 -8.12 -26.91
N SER A 289 -3.03 -6.90 -27.40
CA SER A 289 -2.24 -5.91 -26.66
C SER A 289 -2.96 -5.31 -25.45
N ASP A 290 -4.29 -5.34 -25.45
CA ASP A 290 -5.16 -4.79 -24.42
C ASP A 290 -5.25 -5.67 -23.17
N VAL A 291 -4.93 -6.96 -23.24
CA VAL A 291 -4.82 -7.85 -22.08
C VAL A 291 -3.42 -7.86 -21.44
N ARG A 292 -2.49 -7.05 -21.97
CA ARG A 292 -1.13 -6.95 -21.45
C ARG A 292 -1.05 -5.98 -20.28
N LEU A 293 -0.15 -6.27 -19.34
CA LEU A 293 0.22 -5.38 -18.24
C LEU A 293 1.72 -5.54 -17.96
N TRP A 294 2.40 -4.45 -17.68
CA TRP A 294 3.81 -4.52 -17.29
C TRP A 294 4.17 -3.49 -16.26
N SER A 295 5.30 -3.72 -15.60
CA SER A 295 5.81 -2.81 -14.59
C SER A 295 7.31 -2.73 -14.54
N THR A 296 7.80 -1.54 -14.19
CA THR A 296 9.19 -1.26 -13.84
C THR A 296 9.27 -0.09 -12.85
N TYR A 297 10.47 0.35 -12.48
CA TYR A 297 10.65 1.59 -11.71
C TYR A 297 10.26 2.83 -12.51
N LYS A 298 9.66 3.83 -11.85
CA LYS A 298 9.14 5.05 -12.47
C LYS A 298 10.12 5.73 -13.44
N ASN A 299 11.40 5.82 -13.08
CA ASN A 299 12.42 6.49 -13.89
C ASN A 299 12.94 5.63 -15.06
N GLU A 300 12.60 4.35 -15.09
CA GLU A 300 13.05 3.38 -16.10
C GLU A 300 11.97 3.09 -17.16
N ILE A 301 10.73 3.56 -16.95
CA ILE A 301 9.61 3.40 -17.88
C ILE A 301 9.98 3.86 -19.30
N ALA A 302 10.60 5.02 -19.42
CA ALA A 302 10.96 5.61 -20.72
C ALA A 302 11.98 4.75 -21.49
N LYS A 303 12.85 4.04 -20.79
CA LYS A 303 13.89 3.19 -21.39
C LYS A 303 13.35 1.81 -21.80
N LEU A 304 12.40 1.26 -21.05
CA LEU A 304 11.85 -0.07 -21.31
C LEU A 304 10.62 -0.08 -22.22
N ARG A 305 9.86 1.02 -22.30
CA ARG A 305 8.63 1.06 -23.10
C ARG A 305 8.94 0.85 -24.59
N GLN A 306 8.19 -0.03 -25.25
CA GLN A 306 8.23 -0.20 -26.70
C GLN A 306 6.83 -0.24 -27.33
N LYS A 307 6.79 -0.14 -28.67
CA LYS A 307 5.55 -0.32 -29.46
C LYS A 307 4.91 -1.68 -29.13
N GLY A 308 3.61 -1.68 -28.83
CA GLY A 308 2.83 -2.87 -28.50
C GLY A 308 2.53 -3.08 -27.00
N PHE A 309 3.19 -2.34 -26.09
CA PHE A 309 2.86 -2.36 -24.66
C PHE A 309 3.04 -1.01 -23.95
N TYR A 310 3.27 0.08 -24.70
CA TYR A 310 3.53 1.40 -24.13
C TYR A 310 2.41 1.97 -23.24
N ARG A 311 1.13 1.63 -23.50
CA ARG A 311 -0.05 2.07 -22.71
C ARG A 311 -0.37 1.16 -21.54
N SER A 312 0.30 0.03 -21.43
CA SER A 312 -0.06 -1.05 -20.51
C SER A 312 0.80 -1.07 -19.23
N HIS A 313 1.40 0.08 -18.87
CA HIS A 313 2.25 0.18 -17.68
C HIS A 313 1.40 0.46 -16.44
N LEU A 314 1.61 -0.32 -15.39
CA LEU A 314 1.07 -0.07 -14.04
C LEU A 314 2.24 -0.01 -13.05
N PRO A 315 2.37 1.01 -12.18
CA PRO A 315 3.44 1.07 -11.19
C PRO A 315 3.54 -0.21 -10.36
N PHE A 316 4.76 -0.67 -10.08
CA PHE A 316 5.01 -2.01 -9.51
C PHE A 316 4.48 -2.18 -8.09
N ASN A 317 4.23 -1.05 -7.41
CA ASN A 317 3.70 -0.91 -6.07
C ASN A 317 2.28 -0.33 -6.07
N HIS A 318 1.59 -0.34 -7.22
CA HIS A 318 0.22 0.15 -7.32
C HIS A 318 -0.71 -0.69 -6.43
N ARG A 319 -1.35 -0.03 -5.47
CA ARG A 319 -2.39 -0.61 -4.60
C ARG A 319 -3.76 -0.36 -5.24
N ALA A 320 -4.83 -1.06 -4.84
CA ALA A 320 -6.21 -0.61 -5.06
C ALA A 320 -6.61 -0.11 -6.50
N SER A 321 -7.09 -1.01 -7.35
CA SER A 321 -7.89 -0.67 -8.55
C SER A 321 -8.56 -1.95 -9.06
N ASN A 322 -9.75 -1.83 -9.66
CA ASN A 322 -10.43 -2.93 -10.36
C ASN A 322 -10.28 -2.84 -11.89
N GLU A 323 -9.57 -1.84 -12.41
CA GLU A 323 -9.51 -1.52 -13.85
C GLU A 323 -8.70 -2.52 -14.68
N TYR A 324 -7.90 -3.36 -14.03
CA TYR A 324 -6.96 -4.28 -14.70
C TYR A 324 -7.37 -5.76 -14.61
N ARG A 325 -8.62 -6.04 -14.20
CA ARG A 325 -9.11 -7.42 -14.04
C ARG A 325 -9.08 -8.24 -15.33
N ASN A 326 -9.12 -7.62 -16.50
CA ASN A 326 -9.03 -8.32 -17.78
C ASN A 326 -7.58 -8.63 -18.23
N ARG A 327 -6.56 -8.24 -17.45
CA ARG A 327 -5.15 -8.42 -17.86
C ARG A 327 -4.70 -9.84 -17.62
N ARG A 328 -4.15 -10.49 -18.64
CA ARG A 328 -3.75 -11.91 -18.64
C ARG A 328 -2.26 -12.12 -18.87
N VAL A 329 -1.60 -11.22 -19.59
CA VAL A 329 -0.17 -11.35 -19.91
C VAL A 329 0.62 -10.27 -19.19
N LEU A 330 1.46 -10.68 -18.25
CA LEU A 330 2.09 -9.82 -17.27
C LEU A 330 3.62 -9.81 -17.41
N VAL A 331 4.23 -8.67 -17.12
CA VAL A 331 5.69 -8.53 -16.98
C VAL A 331 6.02 -7.75 -15.71
N TYR A 332 6.75 -8.37 -14.78
CA TYR A 332 7.21 -7.73 -13.54
C TYR A 332 8.73 -7.51 -13.59
N ALA A 333 9.16 -6.40 -14.19
CA ALA A 333 10.57 -6.11 -14.46
C ALA A 333 11.20 -5.22 -13.37
N VAL A 334 11.08 -5.64 -12.11
CA VAL A 334 11.73 -5.03 -10.95
C VAL A 334 12.22 -6.10 -9.97
N ASN A 335 13.20 -5.75 -9.15
CA ASN A 335 13.62 -6.52 -7.99
C ASN A 335 13.55 -5.62 -6.75
N VAL A 336 12.52 -5.81 -5.93
CA VAL A 336 12.11 -4.83 -4.91
C VAL A 336 12.94 -4.98 -3.65
N TYR A 337 13.47 -3.86 -3.16
CA TYR A 337 14.17 -3.76 -1.88
C TYR A 337 13.60 -2.57 -1.11
N TYR A 338 13.79 -2.56 0.21
CA TYR A 338 13.49 -1.36 0.98
C TYR A 338 14.40 -0.22 0.52
N ASN A 339 13.89 1.01 0.62
CA ASN A 339 14.76 2.16 0.56
C ASN A 339 15.82 2.05 1.66
N VAL A 340 17.10 2.22 1.31
CA VAL A 340 18.23 2.02 2.22
C VAL A 340 18.12 2.89 3.47
N GLU A 341 17.71 4.14 3.32
CA GLU A 341 17.60 5.07 4.45
C GLU A 341 16.38 4.73 5.30
N THR A 342 15.23 4.38 4.70
CA THR A 342 14.06 3.87 5.45
C THR A 342 14.39 2.60 6.22
N LYS A 343 15.13 1.66 5.62
CA LYS A 343 15.59 0.42 6.26
C LYS A 343 16.50 0.72 7.45
N ARG A 344 17.43 1.67 7.31
CA ARG A 344 18.30 2.10 8.41
C ARG A 344 17.51 2.74 9.53
N PHE A 345 16.57 3.62 9.21
CA PHE A 345 15.68 4.25 10.17
C PHE A 345 14.89 3.21 10.96
N LEU A 346 14.24 2.27 10.27
CA LEU A 346 13.48 1.17 10.87
C LEU A 346 14.37 0.33 11.81
N LYS A 347 15.55 -0.09 11.34
CA LYS A 347 16.50 -0.86 12.17
C LYS A 347 17.01 -0.09 13.38
N HIS A 348 17.26 1.22 13.22
CA HIS A 348 17.71 2.07 14.33
C HIS A 348 16.68 2.13 15.46
N HIS A 349 15.39 2.04 15.11
CA HIS A 349 14.28 2.01 16.07
C HIS A 349 13.79 0.60 16.39
N GLY A 350 14.63 -0.43 16.19
CA GLY A 350 14.38 -1.80 16.66
C GLY A 350 13.50 -2.68 15.75
N ALA A 351 13.17 -2.25 14.53
CA ALA A 351 12.34 -3.05 13.63
C ALA A 351 13.13 -4.19 12.93
N GLU A 352 12.51 -5.37 12.86
CA GLU A 352 13.01 -6.50 12.06
C GLU A 352 12.45 -6.47 10.64
N VAL A 353 13.19 -5.82 9.74
CA VAL A 353 12.79 -5.64 8.35
C VAL A 353 13.08 -6.90 7.52
N ASN A 354 12.02 -7.63 7.13
CA ASN A 354 12.09 -8.72 6.17
C ASN A 354 11.85 -8.20 4.73
N GLU A 355 12.94 -8.02 3.98
CA GLU A 355 12.86 -7.47 2.62
C GLU A 355 12.22 -8.41 1.60
N ASP A 356 12.33 -9.73 1.79
CA ASP A 356 11.74 -10.72 0.90
C ASP A 356 10.22 -10.74 1.07
N GLN A 357 9.71 -10.67 2.31
CA GLN A 357 8.27 -10.53 2.56
C GLN A 357 7.71 -9.22 2.02
N TYR A 358 8.45 -8.11 2.14
CA TYR A 358 8.05 -6.83 1.55
C TYR A 358 8.03 -6.84 0.02
N ALA A 359 9.05 -7.44 -0.60
CA ALA A 359 9.12 -7.60 -2.04
C ALA A 359 7.97 -8.48 -2.56
N LEU A 360 7.72 -9.60 -1.89
CA LEU A 360 6.64 -10.53 -2.20
C LEU A 360 5.25 -9.87 -2.02
N SER A 361 5.01 -9.18 -0.90
CA SER A 361 3.73 -8.51 -0.63
C SER A 361 3.42 -7.46 -1.70
N THR A 362 4.43 -6.68 -2.10
CA THR A 362 4.34 -5.68 -3.18
C THR A 362 4.01 -6.33 -4.53
N MET A 363 4.73 -7.39 -4.90
CA MET A 363 4.53 -8.10 -6.16
C MET A 363 3.15 -8.76 -6.23
N LEU A 364 2.72 -9.43 -5.15
CA LEU A 364 1.40 -10.06 -5.12
C LEU A 364 0.27 -9.03 -5.24
N GLN A 365 0.41 -7.85 -4.62
CA GLN A 365 -0.61 -6.79 -4.72
C GLN A 365 -0.81 -6.36 -6.17
N TRP A 366 0.30 -6.25 -6.92
CA TRP A 366 0.31 -5.95 -8.34
C TRP A 366 -0.26 -7.09 -9.18
N ILE A 367 0.15 -8.34 -8.94
CA ILE A 367 -0.36 -9.52 -9.65
C ILE A 367 -1.88 -9.66 -9.46
N TRP A 368 -2.42 -9.47 -8.25
CA TRP A 368 -3.87 -9.55 -7.97
C TRP A 368 -4.71 -8.37 -8.49
N ARG A 369 -4.10 -7.47 -9.28
CA ARG A 369 -4.85 -6.53 -10.13
C ARG A 369 -5.27 -7.14 -11.47
N SER A 370 -4.63 -8.24 -11.86
CA SER A 370 -4.88 -8.97 -13.11
C SER A 370 -6.02 -9.99 -12.98
N ALA A 371 -6.25 -10.77 -14.03
CA ALA A 371 -7.32 -11.76 -14.14
C ALA A 371 -7.29 -12.86 -13.06
N ILE A 372 -6.12 -13.13 -12.48
CA ILE A 372 -5.99 -14.08 -11.36
C ILE A 372 -6.85 -13.73 -10.15
N ARG A 373 -7.25 -12.45 -10.01
CA ARG A 373 -8.17 -12.01 -8.96
C ARG A 373 -9.51 -12.74 -9.02
N ASP A 374 -9.96 -13.01 -10.23
CA ASP A 374 -11.22 -13.67 -10.53
C ASP A 374 -11.03 -15.18 -10.78
N GLY A 375 -9.82 -15.71 -10.51
CA GLY A 375 -9.48 -17.14 -10.68
C GLY A 375 -9.05 -17.52 -12.11
N GLU A 376 -8.87 -16.55 -12.99
CA GLU A 376 -8.52 -16.77 -14.39
C GLU A 376 -7.01 -16.92 -14.61
N ASP A 377 -6.64 -17.60 -15.71
CA ASP A 377 -5.24 -17.84 -16.06
C ASP A 377 -4.48 -16.56 -16.41
N ILE A 378 -3.26 -16.46 -15.88
CA ILE A 378 -2.28 -15.42 -16.18
C ILE A 378 -0.94 -16.02 -16.59
N TYR A 379 -0.24 -15.32 -17.49
CA TYR A 379 1.07 -15.66 -17.99
C TYR A 379 2.03 -14.55 -17.61
N ILE A 380 3.00 -14.83 -16.74
CA ILE A 380 3.86 -13.82 -16.15
C ILE A 380 5.34 -14.04 -16.45
N TYR A 381 5.99 -13.01 -16.96
CA TYR A 381 7.45 -12.95 -17.08
C TYR A 381 8.04 -12.09 -15.97
N ILE A 382 8.87 -12.72 -15.14
CA ILE A 382 9.61 -12.09 -14.06
C ILE A 382 11.08 -12.36 -14.32
N PRO A 383 11.86 -11.39 -14.82
CA PRO A 383 13.25 -11.66 -15.20
C PRO A 383 14.13 -11.93 -13.98
N SER A 384 13.89 -11.24 -12.86
CA SER A 384 14.64 -11.39 -11.61
C SER A 384 14.45 -12.79 -10.99
N SER A 385 15.55 -13.51 -10.79
CA SER A 385 15.59 -14.83 -10.16
C SER A 385 15.03 -14.80 -8.74
N ARG A 386 15.45 -13.83 -7.92
CA ARG A 386 14.94 -13.59 -6.57
C ARG A 386 13.41 -13.45 -6.56
N MET A 387 12.86 -12.54 -7.37
CA MET A 387 11.40 -12.32 -7.39
C MET A 387 10.63 -13.55 -7.91
N ARG A 388 11.15 -14.27 -8.92
CA ARG A 388 10.56 -15.55 -9.37
C ARG A 388 10.52 -16.58 -8.25
N ARG A 389 11.64 -16.74 -7.54
CA ARG A 389 11.78 -17.68 -6.42
C ARG A 389 10.74 -17.37 -5.35
N LEU A 390 10.64 -16.10 -4.94
CA LEU A 390 9.65 -15.66 -3.94
C LEU A 390 8.21 -15.99 -4.35
N LEU A 391 7.82 -15.73 -5.61
CA LEU A 391 6.47 -16.08 -6.08
C LEU A 391 6.25 -17.59 -6.08
N THR A 392 7.24 -18.35 -6.56
CA THR A 392 7.13 -19.81 -6.70
C THR A 392 7.04 -20.52 -5.35
N GLU A 393 7.87 -20.10 -4.38
CA GLU A 393 7.84 -20.60 -3.00
C GLU A 393 6.49 -20.26 -2.35
N TRP A 394 6.02 -19.01 -2.49
CA TRP A 394 4.73 -18.59 -1.96
C TRP A 394 3.56 -19.40 -2.52
N ILE A 395 3.50 -19.65 -3.84
CA ILE A 395 2.44 -20.47 -4.47
C ILE A 395 2.40 -21.86 -3.83
N LYS A 396 3.55 -22.51 -3.68
CA LYS A 396 3.63 -23.85 -3.07
C LYS A 396 3.13 -23.85 -1.63
N ASP A 397 3.54 -22.85 -0.84
CA ASP A 397 3.17 -22.75 0.57
C ASP A 397 1.66 -22.51 0.75
N VAL A 398 1.06 -21.62 -0.04
CA VAL A 398 -0.38 -21.33 0.10
C VAL A 398 -1.27 -22.46 -0.41
N GLU A 399 -0.87 -23.16 -1.48
CA GLU A 399 -1.60 -24.35 -1.93
C GLU A 399 -1.55 -25.47 -0.89
N LYS A 400 -0.40 -25.65 -0.23
CA LYS A 400 -0.26 -26.60 0.88
C LYS A 400 -1.18 -26.22 2.04
N GLN A 401 -1.17 -24.95 2.47
CA GLN A 401 -2.05 -24.45 3.53
C GLN A 401 -3.53 -24.61 3.17
N TYR A 402 -3.90 -24.41 1.90
CA TYR A 402 -5.26 -24.62 1.43
C TYR A 402 -5.69 -26.08 1.55
N LYS A 403 -4.83 -27.05 1.18
CA LYS A 403 -5.11 -28.48 1.32
C LYS A 403 -5.35 -28.86 2.78
N GLU A 404 -4.51 -28.38 3.68
CA GLU A 404 -4.68 -28.58 5.13
C GLU A 404 -6.00 -27.97 5.66
N TYR A 405 -6.40 -26.81 5.14
CA TYR A 405 -7.68 -26.17 5.44
C TYR A 405 -8.88 -26.99 4.92
N ALA A 406 -8.83 -27.42 3.66
CA ALA A 406 -9.90 -28.20 3.04
C ALA A 406 -10.13 -29.55 3.77
N GLU A 407 -9.06 -30.26 4.11
CA GLU A 407 -9.13 -31.50 4.89
C GLU A 407 -9.79 -31.31 6.27
N ARG A 408 -9.53 -30.18 6.94
CA ARG A 408 -10.15 -29.86 8.23
C ARG A 408 -11.64 -29.61 8.10
N ASN A 409 -12.08 -28.94 7.04
CA ASN A 409 -13.49 -28.63 6.83
C ASN A 409 -14.31 -29.87 6.47
N ILE A 410 -13.78 -30.76 5.61
CA ILE A 410 -14.43 -32.04 5.30
C ILE A 410 -14.68 -32.83 6.60
N ARG A 411 -13.68 -32.92 7.47
CA ARG A 411 -13.81 -33.61 8.77
C ARG A 411 -14.79 -32.94 9.75
N LYS A 412 -15.10 -31.64 9.58
CA LYS A 412 -16.12 -30.94 10.37
C LYS A 412 -17.53 -31.23 9.85
N GLU A 413 -17.71 -31.40 8.55
CA GLU A 413 -19.00 -31.73 7.94
C GLU A 413 -19.39 -33.21 8.16
N GLU A 414 -18.41 -34.09 8.34
CA GLU A 414 -18.61 -35.52 8.65
C GLU A 414 -18.96 -35.80 10.13
N ARG A 415 -18.87 -34.81 11.02
CA ARG A 415 -19.16 -34.91 12.46
C ARG A 415 -20.44 -34.17 12.81
#